data_AF-A0A2Z4V2F0-F1
#
_entry.id   AF-A0A2Z4V2F0-F1
#
_cell.length_a   1.000
_cell.length_b   1.000
_cell.length_c   1.000
_cell.angle_alpha   90.00
_cell.angle_beta   90.00
_cell.angle_gamma   90.00
#
_symmetry.space_group_name_H-M   'P 1'
#
loop_
_entity.id
_entity.type
_entity.pdbx_description
1 polymer ?
#
loop_
_entity_poly.entity_id
_entity_poly.type
_entity_poly.pdbx_seq_one_letter_code
_entity_poly.pdbx_strand_id
1 'polypeptide(L)' 'MRGEHVPALLLAERLLERAAPGLAASGDLDLAAELFDRLRRSGGGAARQRAAHLRRGHLTDVVSELARTTAAA' A
#
# COMPACT_ATOMS: atom_id res chain seq x y z
N MET A 1 -16.90 -24.39 6.39
CA MET A 1 -15.70 -23.53 6.45
C MET A 1 -16.07 -22.26 7.19
N ARG A 2 -15.53 -22.00 8.39
CA ARG A 2 -15.67 -20.70 9.06
C ARG A 2 -14.30 -20.00 8.93
N GLY A 3 -14.27 -18.82 8.33
CA GLY A 3 -13.06 -18.01 8.26
C GLY A 3 -12.85 -17.26 9.57
N GLU A 4 -11.61 -17.17 10.03
CA GLU A 4 -11.23 -16.32 11.16
C GLU A 4 -10.78 -14.94 10.67
N HIS A 5 -11.17 -13.88 11.38
CA HIS A 5 -10.67 -12.55 11.12
C HIS A 5 -9.23 -12.42 11.65
N VAL A 6 -8.32 -12.11 10.75
CA VAL A 6 -6.93 -11.83 11.07
C VAL A 6 -6.54 -10.44 10.55
N PRO A 7 -5.46 -9.83 11.05
CA PRO A 7 -4.98 -8.56 10.52
C PRO A 7 -4.71 -8.66 9.01
N ALA A 8 -5.17 -7.66 8.25
CA ALA A 8 -4.99 -7.63 6.80
C ALA A 8 -3.52 -7.71 6.38
N LEU A 9 -2.60 -7.17 7.18
CA LEU A 9 -1.16 -7.24 6.91
C LEU A 9 -0.65 -8.68 6.86
N LEU A 10 -1.11 -9.53 7.79
CA LEU A 10 -0.72 -10.95 7.84
C LEU A 10 -1.24 -11.72 6.60
N LEU A 11 -2.43 -11.38 6.12
CA LEU A 11 -2.95 -11.97 4.89
C LEU A 11 -2.18 -11.51 3.66
N ALA A 12 -1.76 -10.25 3.62
CA ALA A 12 -0.96 -9.72 2.53
C ALA A 12 0.46 -10.34 2.48
N GLU A 13 1.09 -10.56 3.64
CA GLU A 13 2.35 -11.32 3.76
C GLU A 13 2.20 -12.73 3.19
N ARG A 14 1.18 -13.47 3.63
CA ARG A 14 0.89 -14.82 3.12
C ARG A 14 0.55 -14.84 1.62
N LEU A 15 -0.09 -13.78 1.12
CA LEU A 15 -0.36 -13.64 -0.31
C LEU A 15 0.93 -13.44 -1.10
N LEU A 16 1.87 -12.63 -0.61
CA LEU A 16 3.17 -12.44 -1.24
C LEU A 16 3.97 -13.75 -1.25
N GLU A 17 4.03 -14.47 -0.12
CA GLU A 17 4.64 -15.80 -0.04
C GLU A 17 4.02 -16.78 -1.05
N ARG A 18 2.68 -16.76 -1.17
CA ARG A 18 1.97 -17.61 -2.12
C ARG A 18 2.27 -17.23 -3.58
N ALA A 19 2.41 -15.95 -3.87
CA ALA A 19 2.67 -15.43 -5.21
C ALA A 19 4.15 -15.55 -5.61
N ALA A 20 5.05 -15.78 -4.65
CA ALA A 20 6.49 -15.74 -4.86
C ALA A 20 7.00 -16.59 -6.05
N PRO A 21 6.52 -17.83 -6.30
CA PRO A 21 6.96 -18.58 -7.48
C PRO A 21 6.61 -17.90 -8.81
N GLY A 22 5.41 -17.30 -8.91
CA GLY A 22 4.98 -16.59 -10.12
C GLY A 22 5.74 -15.28 -10.31
N LEU A 23 5.97 -14.53 -9.22
CA LEU A 23 6.76 -13.31 -9.23
C LEU A 23 8.24 -13.58 -9.55
N ALA A 24 8.80 -14.70 -9.08
CA ALA A 24 10.16 -15.11 -9.44
C ALA A 24 10.26 -15.46 -10.93
N ALA A 25 9.25 -16.15 -11.48
CA ALA A 25 9.20 -16.50 -12.90
C ALA A 25 9.07 -15.27 -13.82
N SER A 26 8.44 -14.19 -13.37
CA SER A 26 8.37 -12.92 -14.12
C SER A 26 9.53 -11.96 -13.84
N GLY A 27 10.35 -12.23 -12.82
CA GLY A 27 11.41 -11.33 -12.37
C GLY A 27 10.95 -10.19 -11.45
N ASP A 28 9.72 -10.23 -10.96
CA ASP A 28 9.10 -9.17 -10.15
C ASP A 28 9.20 -9.39 -8.64
N LEU A 29 9.77 -10.50 -8.18
CA LEU A 29 9.77 -10.87 -6.75
C LEU A 29 10.39 -9.79 -5.86
N ASP A 30 11.56 -9.29 -6.22
CA ASP A 30 12.27 -8.27 -5.43
C ASP A 30 11.50 -6.95 -5.41
N LEU A 31 10.97 -6.53 -6.56
CA LEU A 31 10.15 -5.32 -6.67
C LEU A 31 8.88 -5.42 -5.80
N ALA A 32 8.18 -6.56 -5.87
CA ALA A 32 6.98 -6.80 -5.08
C ALA A 32 7.27 -6.78 -3.57
N ALA A 33 8.37 -7.42 -3.14
CA ALA A 33 8.81 -7.40 -1.75
C ALA A 33 9.16 -5.99 -1.27
N GLU A 34 9.89 -5.21 -2.07
CA GLU A 34 10.26 -3.83 -1.75
C GLU A 34 9.02 -2.93 -1.63
N LEU A 35 8.08 -3.04 -2.58
CA LEU A 35 6.83 -2.26 -2.56
C LEU A 35 5.97 -2.62 -1.34
N PHE A 36 5.89 -3.90 -0.98
CA PHE A 36 5.15 -4.35 0.18
C PHE A 36 5.78 -3.84 1.49
N ASP A 37 7.09 -3.94 1.64
CA ASP A 37 7.79 -3.48 2.84
C ASP A 37 7.74 -1.94 2.99
N ARG A 38 7.79 -1.20 1.86
CA ARG A 38 7.52 0.24 1.83
C ARG A 38 6.10 0.56 2.32
N LEU A 39 5.09 -0.13 1.78
CA LEU A 39 3.69 0.04 2.17
C LEU A 39 3.50 -0.21 3.69
N ARG A 40 4.16 -1.23 4.23
CA ARG A 40 4.12 -1.57 5.66
C ARG A 40 4.71 -0.47 6.54
N ARG A 41 5.82 0.15 6.12
CA ARG A 41 6.47 1.24 6.89
C ARG A 41 5.76 2.59 6.78
N SER A 42 5.38 2.99 5.57
CA SER A 42 4.89 4.35 5.31
C SER A 42 3.36 4.47 5.27
N GLY A 43 2.65 3.35 5.24
CA GLY A 43 1.23 3.31 4.90
C GLY A 43 0.97 3.59 3.41
N GLY A 44 -0.26 3.29 2.98
CA GLY A 44 -0.70 3.43 1.59
C GLY A 44 -1.26 4.80 1.24
N GLY A 45 -1.80 4.91 0.02
CA GLY A 45 -2.46 6.13 -0.46
C GLY A 45 -3.54 6.63 0.49
N ALA A 46 -4.36 5.72 1.04
CA ALA A 46 -5.39 6.09 2.01
C ALA A 46 -4.81 6.69 3.32
N ALA A 47 -3.66 6.22 3.78
CA ALA A 47 -2.99 6.81 4.95
C ALA A 47 -2.53 8.25 4.64
N ARG A 48 -1.91 8.46 3.46
CA ARG A 48 -1.52 9.80 3.00
C ARG A 48 -2.71 10.74 2.80
N GLN A 49 -3.80 10.25 2.21
CA GLN A 49 -5.02 11.02 2.01
C GLN A 49 -5.67 11.42 3.34
N ARG A 50 -5.76 10.50 4.32
CA ARG A 50 -6.24 10.83 5.67
C ARG A 50 -5.34 11.86 6.35
N ALA A 51 -4.02 11.71 6.25
CA ALA A 51 -3.08 12.69 6.79
C ALA A 51 -3.27 14.08 6.14
N ALA A 52 -3.47 14.14 4.82
CA ALA A 52 -3.75 15.38 4.11
C ALA A 52 -5.06 16.04 4.57
N HIS A 53 -6.11 15.23 4.73
CA HIS A 53 -7.41 15.71 5.20
C HIS A 53 -7.34 16.21 6.64
N LEU A 54 -6.63 15.52 7.54
CA LEU A 54 -6.52 15.90 8.96
C LEU A 54 -5.83 17.26 9.19
N ARG A 55 -5.11 17.81 8.19
CA ARG A 55 -4.46 19.12 8.33
C ARG A 55 -5.44 20.27 8.51
N ARG A 56 -6.56 20.26 7.77
CA ARG A 56 -7.59 21.33 7.82
C ARG A 56 -9.02 20.84 7.71
N GLY A 57 -9.24 19.55 7.48
CA GLY A 57 -10.56 18.94 7.30
C GLY A 57 -11.18 19.17 5.92
N HIS A 58 -10.42 19.59 4.91
CA HIS A 58 -10.94 19.83 3.57
C HIS A 58 -10.55 18.73 2.58
N LEU A 59 -11.46 18.36 1.69
CA LEU A 59 -11.17 17.42 0.60
C LEU A 59 -10.22 18.03 -0.44
N THR A 60 -10.21 19.35 -0.57
CA THR A 60 -9.27 20.07 -1.45
C THR A 60 -7.82 19.83 -1.04
N ASP A 61 -7.50 19.71 0.25
CA ASP A 61 -6.15 19.38 0.71
C ASP A 61 -5.70 17.98 0.23
N VAL A 62 -6.64 17.03 0.09
CA VAL A 62 -6.36 15.69 -0.45
C VAL A 62 -6.07 15.78 -1.95
N VAL A 63 -6.89 16.51 -2.71
CA VAL A 63 -6.71 16.67 -4.16
C VAL A 63 -5.41 17.41 -4.47
N SER A 64 -5.10 18.49 -3.75
CA SER A 64 -3.83 19.22 -3.91
C SER A 64 -2.62 18.36 -3.57
N GLU A 65 -2.70 17.51 -2.55
CA GLU A 65 -1.64 16.55 -2.22
C GLU A 65 -1.42 15.52 -3.34
N LEU A 66 -2.51 14.95 -3.86
CA LEU A 66 -2.45 13.97 -4.96
C LEU A 66 -1.88 14.59 -6.23
N ALA A 67 -2.34 15.78 -6.62
CA ALA A 67 -1.83 16.49 -7.79
C ALA A 67 -0.32 16.75 -7.67
N ARG A 68 0.16 17.22 -6.50
CA ARG A 68 1.58 17.47 -6.26
C ARG A 68 2.41 16.19 -6.28
N THR A 69 1.91 15.11 -5.67
CA THR A 69 2.64 13.83 -5.61
C THR A 69 2.76 13.19 -6.99
N THR A 70 1.69 13.22 -7.79
CA THR A 70 1.67 12.64 -9.13
C THR A 70 2.48 13.46 -10.13
N ALA A 71 2.46 14.79 -10.03
CA ALA A 71 3.25 15.65 -10.92
C ALA A 71 4.76 15.61 -10.61
N ALA A 72 5.16 15.13 -9.42
CA ALA A 72 6.55 14.99 -9.00
C ALA A 72 7.11 13.57 -9.18
N ALA A 73 6.28 12.63 -9.66
CA ALA A 73 6.64 11.25 -9.98
C ALA A 73 6.99 11.14 -11.47
#